data_AF-A0A9E0UU72-F1
#
_entry.id   AF-A0A9E0UU72-F1
#
_cell.length_a   1.000
_cell.length_b   1.000
_cell.length_c   1.000
_cell.angle_alpha   90.00
_cell.angle_beta   90.00
_cell.angle_gamma   90.00
#
_symmetry.space_group_name_H-M   'P 1'
#
loop_
_entity.id
_entity.type
_entity.pdbx_description
1 polymer ?
#
loop_
_entity_poly.entity_id
_entity_poly.type
_entity_poly.pdbx_seq_one_letter_code
_entity_poly.pdbx_strand_id
1 'polypeptide(L)'
;MKTIFVLAALFFLSVNVKAGNVYRVKYDYQADVKVKVVDYDYQADLCVYVTDYDYQATGKDQNWFFTKYDYQADTKVFFVDYDYQADIKIFYVKYDYQAKWNNSNKFVGRFKI
;
A
#
# COMPACT_ATOMS: atom_id res chain seq x y z
N MET A 1 19.44 -37.75 12.24
CA MET A 1 19.60 -36.58 13.14
C MET A 1 19.92 -35.29 12.40
N LYS A 2 20.81 -35.27 11.41
CA LYS A 2 21.13 -34.07 10.61
C LYS A 2 19.91 -33.46 9.86
N THR A 3 18.99 -34.29 9.38
CA THR A 3 17.78 -33.86 8.67
C THR A 3 16.75 -33.17 9.57
N ILE A 4 16.65 -33.56 10.85
CA ILE A 4 15.72 -32.94 11.82
C ILE A 4 16.19 -31.53 12.21
N PHE A 5 17.51 -31.31 12.33
CA PHE A 5 18.08 -29.98 12.57
C PHE A 5 17.87 -29.02 11.38
N VAL A 6 17.87 -29.53 10.14
CA VAL A 6 17.58 -28.71 8.95
C VAL A 6 16.10 -28.31 8.89
N LEU A 7 15.17 -29.19 9.28
CA LEU A 7 13.74 -28.86 9.35
C LEU A 7 13.41 -27.84 10.46
N ALA A 8 14.08 -27.91 11.61
CA ALA A 8 13.90 -26.93 12.69
C ALA A 8 14.45 -25.54 12.34
N ALA A 9 15.52 -25.46 11.54
CA ALA A 9 16.08 -24.20 11.04
C ALA A 9 15.17 -23.51 10.01
N LEU A 10 14.39 -24.28 9.23
CA LEU A 10 13.43 -23.76 8.25
C LEU A 10 12.17 -23.15 8.89
N PHE A 11 11.87 -23.45 10.16
CA PHE A 11 10.66 -22.97 10.84
C PHE A 11 10.76 -21.54 11.40
N PHE A 12 11.96 -20.93 11.38
CA PHE A 12 12.21 -19.58 11.91
C PHE A 12 12.24 -18.46 10.84
N LEU A 13 11.91 -18.77 9.59
CA LEU A 13 11.84 -17.80 8.49
C LEU A 13 10.46 -17.14 8.35
N SER A 14 9.73 -16.92 9.45
CA SER A 14 8.58 -16.01 9.45
C SER A 14 9.09 -14.57 9.39
N VAL A 15 9.53 -14.15 8.20
CA VAL A 15 9.67 -12.74 7.87
C VAL A 15 8.31 -12.09 8.12
N ASN A 16 8.23 -11.23 9.13
CA ASN A 16 7.08 -10.37 9.33
C ASN A 16 7.12 -9.38 8.17
N VAL A 17 6.43 -9.72 7.08
CA VAL A 17 6.27 -8.77 5.98
C VAL A 17 5.38 -7.68 6.54
N LYS A 18 5.94 -6.47 6.56
CA LYS A 18 5.17 -5.27 6.87
C LYS A 18 4.46 -4.89 5.58
N ALA A 19 3.26 -4.36 5.74
CA ALA A 19 2.30 -4.08 4.70
C ALA A 19 1.79 -2.65 4.88
N GLY A 20 1.33 -1.99 3.81
CA GLY A 20 0.65 -0.70 3.91
C GLY A 20 1.58 0.52 4.04
N ASN A 21 2.89 0.31 4.02
CA ASN A 21 3.85 1.42 3.98
C ASN A 21 4.01 1.93 2.55
N VAL A 22 3.75 3.22 2.34
CA VAL A 22 3.76 3.85 1.02
C VAL A 22 4.83 4.93 0.95
N TYR A 23 5.62 4.95 -0.12
CA TYR A 23 6.60 6.00 -0.37
C TYR A 23 6.22 6.84 -1.59
N ARG A 24 6.17 8.16 -1.43
CA ARG A 24 5.95 9.09 -2.55
C ARG A 24 7.24 9.29 -3.31
N VAL A 25 7.29 8.83 -4.56
CA VAL A 25 8.43 9.08 -5.46
C VAL A 25 8.30 10.41 -6.21
N LYS A 26 9.43 10.91 -6.73
CA LYS A 26 9.49 12.17 -7.47
C LYS A 26 9.21 12.01 -8.96
N TYR A 27 9.50 10.85 -9.53
CA TYR A 27 9.35 10.60 -10.97
C TYR A 27 8.53 9.34 -11.24
N ASP A 28 7.69 9.42 -12.27
CA ASP A 28 6.91 8.35 -12.88
C ASP A 28 7.60 6.98 -12.86
N TYR A 29 8.79 6.90 -13.47
CA TYR A 29 9.49 5.64 -13.73
C TYR A 29 10.00 4.94 -12.46
N GLN A 30 9.90 5.59 -11.29
CA GLN A 30 10.28 5.04 -10.00
C GLN A 30 9.11 4.41 -9.24
N ALA A 31 7.87 4.60 -9.71
CA ALA A 31 6.68 4.14 -9.03
C ALA A 31 6.28 2.73 -9.46
N ASP A 32 5.69 2.02 -8.50
CA ASP A 32 4.98 0.78 -8.73
C ASP A 32 3.53 1.06 -9.18
N VAL A 33 2.95 2.19 -8.72
CA VAL A 33 1.56 2.60 -9.02
C VAL A 33 1.46 4.12 -9.22
N LYS A 34 0.78 4.56 -10.28
CA LYS A 34 0.41 5.96 -10.51
C LYS A 34 -0.96 6.27 -9.92
N VAL A 35 -1.05 7.32 -9.13
CA VAL A 35 -2.22 7.63 -8.30
C VAL A 35 -2.76 9.01 -8.62
N LYS A 36 -4.06 9.12 -8.91
CA LYS A 36 -4.76 10.41 -8.99
C LYS A 36 -5.62 10.60 -7.76
N VAL A 37 -5.46 11.73 -7.07
CA VAL A 37 -6.37 12.13 -5.98
C VAL A 37 -7.60 12.77 -6.60
N VAL A 38 -8.79 12.29 -6.20
CA VAL A 38 -10.09 12.83 -6.58
C VAL A 38 -10.77 13.54 -5.40
N ASP A 39 -11.77 14.36 -5.70
CA ASP A 39 -12.44 15.20 -4.70
C ASP A 39 -13.62 14.51 -4.00
N TYR A 40 -14.12 13.41 -4.57
CA TYR A 40 -15.29 12.70 -4.04
C TYR A 40 -15.10 11.18 -4.01
N ASP A 41 -15.65 10.55 -2.96
CA ASP A 41 -15.60 9.11 -2.73
C ASP A 41 -16.02 8.27 -3.95
N TYR A 42 -17.18 8.59 -4.55
CA TYR A 42 -17.73 7.82 -5.67
C TYR A 42 -16.86 7.84 -6.95
N GLN A 43 -15.87 8.75 -7.03
CA GLN A 43 -14.94 8.83 -8.15
C GLN A 43 -13.71 7.94 -7.97
N ALA A 44 -13.44 7.52 -6.73
CA ALA A 44 -12.25 6.76 -6.37
C ALA A 44 -12.44 5.26 -6.59
N ASP A 45 -11.35 4.59 -6.95
CA ASP A 45 -11.22 3.14 -6.87
C ASP A 45 -10.96 2.70 -5.42
N LEU A 46 -10.16 3.48 -4.68
CA LEU A 46 -9.74 3.21 -3.30
C LEU A 46 -9.91 4.44 -2.40
N CYS A 47 -10.69 4.31 -1.33
CA CYS A 47 -10.75 5.29 -0.25
C CYS A 47 -9.60 5.03 0.71
N VAL A 48 -8.69 5.99 0.88
CA VAL A 48 -7.46 5.84 1.65
C VAL A 48 -7.56 6.58 2.98
N TYR A 49 -7.33 5.87 4.08
CA TYR A 49 -7.06 6.47 5.38
C TYR A 49 -5.56 6.59 5.58
N VAL A 50 -5.07 7.81 5.85
CA VAL A 50 -3.64 8.03 6.14
C VAL A 50 -3.42 7.86 7.64
N THR A 51 -2.51 6.97 8.02
CA THR A 51 -2.23 6.64 9.42
C THR A 51 -1.01 7.42 9.93
N ASP A 52 -0.97 7.61 11.25
CA ASP A 52 0.19 8.23 11.93
C ASP A 52 1.27 7.19 12.30
N TYR A 53 0.94 5.90 12.28
CA TYR A 53 1.83 4.81 12.69
C TYR A 53 1.83 3.65 11.70
N ASP A 54 3.01 3.02 11.48
CA ASP A 54 3.22 1.94 10.50
C ASP A 54 2.29 0.74 10.75
N TYR A 55 2.16 0.32 12.01
CA TYR A 55 1.42 -0.88 12.39
C TYR A 55 -0.09 -0.78 12.10
N GLN A 56 -0.61 0.44 11.91
CA GLN A 56 -2.02 0.67 11.57
C GLN A 56 -2.29 0.46 10.07
N ALA A 57 -1.24 0.50 9.25
CA ALA A 57 -1.28 0.23 7.82
C ALA A 57 -1.05 -1.27 7.50
N THR A 58 -0.38 -1.99 8.40
CA THR A 58 -0.10 -3.42 8.26
C THR A 58 -1.34 -4.25 7.93
N GLY A 59 -1.27 -4.95 6.78
CA GLY A 59 -2.24 -5.91 6.29
C GLY A 59 -3.45 -5.29 5.58
N LYS A 60 -3.46 -3.96 5.38
CA LYS A 60 -4.60 -3.22 4.84
C LYS A 60 -4.19 -2.44 3.60
N ASP A 61 -4.87 -2.67 2.47
CA ASP A 61 -4.58 -1.94 1.23
C ASP A 61 -4.96 -0.46 1.33
N GLN A 62 -6.00 -0.19 2.12
CA GLN A 62 -6.68 1.10 2.21
C GLN A 62 -6.11 2.01 3.31
N ASN A 63 -5.18 1.52 4.12
CA ASN A 63 -4.53 2.30 5.17
C ASN A 63 -3.10 2.55 4.76
N TRP A 64 -2.75 3.82 4.58
CA TRP A 64 -1.42 4.19 4.08
C TRP A 64 -0.64 4.90 5.18
N PHE A 65 0.52 4.36 5.51
CA PHE A 65 1.53 5.07 6.27
C PHE A 65 2.60 5.61 5.30
N PHE A 66 2.75 6.93 5.22
CA PHE A 66 3.76 7.52 4.35
C PHE A 66 5.15 7.45 4.97
N THR A 67 6.02 6.63 4.41
CA THR A 67 7.39 6.49 4.91
C THR A 67 8.28 7.66 4.49
N LYS A 68 9.36 7.86 5.26
CA LYS A 68 10.37 8.87 4.97
C LYS A 68 11.37 8.41 3.91
N TYR A 69 11.64 7.11 3.83
CA TYR A 69 12.61 6.53 2.93
C TYR A 69 12.00 5.39 2.10
N ASP A 70 12.52 5.22 0.89
CA ASP A 70 11.96 4.31 -0.12
C ASP A 70 12.10 2.84 0.27
N TYR A 71 13.21 2.46 0.88
CA TYR A 71 13.49 1.09 1.35
C TYR A 71 12.58 0.63 2.51
N GLN A 72 11.81 1.54 3.10
CA GLN A 72 10.85 1.24 4.18
C GLN A 72 9.45 0.96 3.65
N ALA A 73 9.18 1.30 2.39
CA ALA A 73 7.86 1.17 1.80
C ALA A 73 7.72 -0.16 1.05
N ASP A 74 6.50 -0.67 1.11
CA ASP A 74 6.06 -1.85 0.38
C ASP A 74 5.61 -1.46 -1.04
N THR A 75 5.19 -0.20 -1.21
CA THR A 75 4.75 0.34 -2.51
C THR A 75 5.23 1.77 -2.72
N LYS A 76 5.79 2.04 -3.90
CA LYS A 76 6.16 3.38 -4.36
C LYS A 76 5.04 3.96 -5.20
N VAL A 77 4.53 5.13 -4.81
CA VAL A 77 3.45 5.82 -5.53
C VAL A 77 3.93 7.11 -6.16
N PHE A 78 3.52 7.34 -7.41
CA PHE A 78 3.69 8.61 -8.09
C PHE A 78 2.32 9.28 -8.27
N PHE A 79 2.19 10.52 -7.80
CA PHE A 79 0.94 11.26 -7.93
C PHE A 79 0.89 11.99 -9.28
N VAL A 80 -0.21 11.80 -9.99
CA VAL A 80 -0.47 12.39 -11.31
C VAL A 80 -1.62 13.39 -11.27
N ASP A 81 -1.63 14.31 -12.22
CA ASP A 81 -2.62 15.39 -12.27
C ASP A 81 -3.88 15.02 -13.06
N TYR A 82 -3.80 14.07 -13.99
CA TYR A 82 -4.93 13.70 -14.86
C TYR A 82 -5.31 12.21 -14.77
N ASP A 83 -6.61 11.93 -14.84
CA ASP A 83 -7.19 10.59 -14.72
C ASP A 83 -6.58 9.57 -15.69
N TYR A 84 -6.32 9.97 -16.94
CA TYR A 84 -5.77 9.08 -17.97
C TYR A 84 -4.32 8.64 -17.71
N GLN A 85 -3.62 9.30 -16.79
CA GLN A 85 -2.25 8.95 -16.39
C GLN A 85 -2.21 7.99 -15.21
N ALA A 86 -3.33 7.85 -14.50
CA ALA A 86 -3.40 7.11 -13.25
C ALA A 86 -3.66 5.64 -13.50
N ASP A 87 -3.03 4.81 -12.68
CA ASP A 87 -3.36 3.40 -12.54
C ASP A 87 -4.58 3.19 -11.65
N ILE A 88 -4.71 4.01 -10.59
CA ILE A 88 -5.88 4.06 -9.70
C ILE A 88 -6.20 5.50 -9.28
N LYS A 89 -7.48 5.74 -8.98
CA LYS A 89 -7.96 6.96 -8.35
C LYS A 89 -8.19 6.73 -6.86
N ILE A 90 -7.72 7.66 -6.02
CA ILE A 90 -7.92 7.60 -4.57
C ILE A 90 -8.69 8.79 -4.04
N PHE A 91 -9.45 8.56 -2.98
CA PHE A 91 -10.08 9.61 -2.18
C PHE A 91 -9.61 9.48 -0.73
N TYR A 92 -9.13 10.56 -0.13
CA TYR A 92 -8.70 10.53 1.26
C TYR A 92 -9.90 10.62 2.21
N VAL A 93 -9.96 9.68 3.15
CA VAL A 93 -11.01 9.64 4.19
C VAL A 93 -10.43 10.01 5.55
N LYS A 94 -11.31 10.46 6.46
CA LYS A 94 -10.93 10.92 7.79
C LYS A 94 -10.77 9.77 8.80
N TYR A 95 -11.50 8.68 8.62
CA TYR A 95 -11.54 7.58 9.59
C TYR A 95 -11.27 6.23 8.91
N ASP A 96 -10.53 5.34 9.61
CA ASP A 96 -10.19 3.97 9.16
C ASP A 96 -11.38 3.18 8.63
N TYR A 97 -12.54 3.24 9.32
CA TYR A 97 -13.73 2.48 8.92
C TYR A 97 -14.34 2.94 7.58
N GLN A 98 -13.96 4.11 7.07
CA GLN A 98 -14.39 4.62 5.77
C GLN A 98 -13.48 4.15 4.63
N ALA A 99 -12.28 3.66 4.96
CA ALA A 99 -11.31 3.23 3.99
C ALA A 99 -11.72 1.88 3.40
N LYS A 100 -11.75 1.77 2.08
CA LYS A 100 -12.18 0.57 1.36
C LYS A 100 -11.87 0.69 -0.13
N TRP A 101 -11.82 -0.45 -0.81
CA TRP A 101 -11.97 -0.47 -2.27
C TRP A 101 -13.44 -0.26 -2.62
N ASN A 102 -13.72 0.70 -3.50
CA ASN A 102 -15.07 0.94 -4.01
C ASN A 102 -15.44 -0.07 -5.10
N ASN A 103 -14.46 -0.54 -5.87
CA ASN A 103 -14.63 -1.52 -6.94
C ASN A 103 -13.50 -2.55 -6.92
N SER A 104 -13.73 -3.71 -7.54
CA SER A 104 -12.65 -4.67 -7.80
C SER A 104 -11.61 -4.06 -8.74
N ASN A 105 -10.33 -4.22 -8.43
CA ASN A 105 -9.23 -3.64 -9.18
C ASN A 105 -8.02 -4.59 -9.20
N LYS A 106 -7.23 -4.59 -10.28
CA LYS A 106 -5.99 -5.39 -10.40
C LYS A 106 -4.93 -5.06 -9.33
N PHE A 107 -5.05 -3.89 -8.69
CA PHE A 107 -4.17 -3.44 -7.60
C PHE A 107 -4.67 -3.83 -6.21
N VAL A 108 -5.81 -4.51 -6.08
CA VAL A 108 -6.23 -5.11 -4.81
C VAL A 108 -5.14 -6.06 -4.33
N GLY A 109 -4.68 -5.86 -3.10
CA GLY A 109 -3.59 -6.61 -2.51
C GLY A 109 -2.19 -6.16 -2.87
N ARG A 110 -2.03 -5.04 -3.59
CA ARG A 110 -0.70 -4.50 -3.92
C ARG A 110 -0.15 -3.56 -2.87
N PHE A 111 -1.01 -3.02 -2.00
CA PHE A 111 -0.63 -2.10 -0.94
C PHE A 111 -0.50 -2.82 0.41
N LYS A 112 -1.13 -3.99 0.58
CA LYS A 112 -0.86 -4.93 1.66
C LYS A 112 0.17 -5.97 1.21
N ILE A 113 1.23 -6.20 1.97
CA ILE A 113 2.02 -7.43 1.90
C ILE A 113 2.11 -8.13 3.26
#